data_AF-G1TG62-F1
#
_entry.id   AF-G1TG62-F1
#
_cell.length_a   1.000
_cell.length_b   1.000
_cell.length_c   1.000
_cell.angle_alpha   90.00
_cell.angle_beta   90.00
_cell.angle_gamma   90.00
#
_symmetry.space_group_name_H-M   'P 1'
#
loop_
_entity.id
_entity.type
_entity.pdbx_description
1 polymer ?
#
loop_
_entity_poly.entity_id
_entity_poly.type
_entity_poly.pdbx_seq_one_letter_code
_entity_poly.pdbx_strand_id
1 'polypeptide(L)'
;GQQSRGGRSPRRAGLRPAEPEAGGSEAGGARRRAEARRGRSLRRAGLDVGGAEAGEPRGGRGARSGRWPGVGVACDCSSVSALRGLRGRLLPLLTLRYVPEESKDKVLSDEDVLGTLLQLFQALFLNDFSKQSDILAVLPEPVKSKYQDLWAVQHQRETLLGNSQPQNTFKPEEVLYKTLGFCVVRAPSSVISAGKGVFVAKGLVPKGAVVSMYPGTVYQKHEPIFFQSIGNPFIFRCLDGVLIDGNDKGISKVVYRSCSGRDRLGPLKMSDSTWLTAETDNPLAVGQYVNNCSNERAANVCYQEFDVPAVFPVELKQYLPNTAYSYDRHSLLRCVVLIALRDIKQGEELFSNYYTIVS
;
A
#
# COMPACT_ATOMS: atom_id res chain seq x y z
N GLY A 1 30.68 -78.62 38.81
CA GLY A 1 30.11 -77.55 37.98
C GLY A 1 30.16 -76.27 38.78
N GLN A 2 31.09 -75.38 38.48
CA GLN A 2 31.01 -74.32 37.46
C GLN A 2 30.08 -73.18 37.93
N GLN A 3 30.59 -72.13 38.58
CA GLN A 3 31.47 -71.03 38.10
C GLN A 3 30.62 -69.84 37.66
N SER A 4 30.91 -68.56 37.98
CA SER A 4 31.70 -67.89 39.02
C SER A 4 31.73 -66.40 38.65
N ARG A 5 31.57 -65.53 39.67
CA ARG A 5 32.35 -64.28 39.94
C ARG A 5 32.28 -63.15 38.88
N GLY A 6 32.03 -61.89 39.18
CA GLY A 6 32.23 -61.13 40.43
C GLY A 6 33.57 -60.39 40.44
N GLY A 7 33.53 -59.05 40.39
CA GLY A 7 34.32 -58.22 41.30
C GLY A 7 35.41 -57.27 40.76
N ARG A 8 35.15 -55.96 41.00
CA ARG A 8 36.00 -54.93 41.64
C ARG A 8 37.07 -54.13 40.85
N SER A 9 36.82 -52.81 40.87
CA SER A 9 37.69 -51.59 40.96
C SER A 9 39.08 -51.74 41.65
N PRO A 10 40.05 -50.78 41.55
CA PRO A 10 39.88 -49.33 41.80
C PRO A 10 40.85 -48.31 41.10
N ARG A 11 40.67 -47.04 41.52
CA ARG A 11 41.31 -45.73 41.24
C ARG A 11 42.86 -45.60 41.20
N ARG A 12 43.29 -44.53 40.47
CA ARG A 12 44.15 -43.36 40.84
C ARG A 12 45.58 -43.22 40.26
N ALA A 13 45.97 -41.93 40.16
CA ALA A 13 47.28 -41.28 39.83
C ALA A 13 47.64 -41.23 38.33
N GLY A 14 48.08 -40.14 37.70
CA GLY A 14 48.69 -38.88 38.14
C GLY A 14 50.10 -38.78 37.53
N LEU A 15 50.41 -37.69 36.79
CA LEU A 15 51.74 -37.06 36.51
C LEU A 15 51.90 -36.54 35.05
N ARG A 16 52.32 -35.27 34.95
CA ARG A 16 52.87 -34.52 33.78
C ARG A 16 54.36 -34.93 33.54
N PRO A 17 55.20 -34.19 32.76
CA PRO A 17 55.18 -33.71 31.36
C PRO A 17 56.47 -34.13 30.58
N ALA A 18 56.59 -33.81 29.28
CA ALA A 18 57.88 -33.53 28.62
C ALA A 18 57.69 -32.88 27.22
N GLU A 19 58.14 -31.63 27.08
CA GLU A 19 58.78 -31.06 25.87
C GLU A 19 60.27 -31.50 25.86
N PRO A 20 61.15 -31.29 24.82
CA PRO A 20 61.14 -30.16 23.87
C PRO A 20 61.77 -30.34 22.46
N GLU A 21 61.81 -29.21 21.72
CA GLU A 21 62.75 -28.75 20.66
C GLU A 21 62.84 -29.49 19.30
N ALA A 22 63.21 -28.89 18.17
CA ALA A 22 63.26 -27.53 17.62
C ALA A 22 63.77 -27.63 16.16
N GLY A 23 63.45 -26.64 15.32
CA GLY A 23 64.05 -26.36 14.00
C GLY A 23 63.16 -26.73 12.81
N GLY A 24 62.75 -25.85 11.89
CA GLY A 24 63.08 -24.46 11.60
C GLY A 24 63.23 -24.29 10.09
N SER A 25 62.34 -23.52 9.45
CA SER A 25 62.67 -22.55 8.37
C SER A 25 61.41 -21.86 7.86
N GLU A 26 61.57 -20.58 7.53
CA GLU A 26 60.58 -19.54 7.29
C GLU A 26 60.09 -19.47 5.84
N ALA A 27 58.87 -18.93 5.63
CA ALA A 27 58.62 -17.85 4.66
C ALA A 27 57.18 -17.29 4.78
N GLY A 28 57.09 -16.03 5.26
CA GLY A 28 56.09 -14.95 5.03
C GLY A 28 54.59 -15.27 4.84
N GLY A 29 53.64 -14.66 5.55
CA GLY A 29 53.65 -13.33 6.17
C GLY A 29 52.62 -12.39 5.50
N ALA A 30 51.48 -12.21 6.16
CA ALA A 30 50.58 -11.04 6.12
C ALA A 30 49.66 -10.81 4.90
N ARG A 31 48.37 -11.14 5.07
CA ARG A 31 47.24 -10.36 4.54
C ARG A 31 45.94 -10.62 5.34
N ARG A 32 45.80 -9.92 6.46
CA ARG A 32 44.49 -9.57 7.06
C ARG A 32 44.57 -8.12 7.52
N ARG A 33 43.45 -7.39 7.35
CA ARG A 33 43.15 -6.01 7.80
C ARG A 33 43.54 -4.90 6.81
N ALA A 34 42.57 -4.45 6.01
CA ALA A 34 42.47 -3.05 5.57
C ALA A 34 41.10 -2.80 4.89
N GLU A 35 40.03 -2.71 5.67
CA GLU A 35 38.79 -2.07 5.19
C GLU A 35 38.17 -1.22 6.31
N ALA A 36 38.94 -0.19 6.67
CA ALA A 36 38.47 0.95 7.44
C ALA A 36 39.38 2.12 7.07
N ARG A 37 38.78 3.28 6.82
CA ARG A 37 39.40 4.59 6.45
C ARG A 37 39.60 4.83 4.95
N ARG A 38 38.57 5.41 4.30
CA ARG A 38 38.79 6.51 3.34
C ARG A 38 37.69 7.56 3.49
N GLY A 39 37.92 8.47 4.42
CA GLY A 39 37.33 9.79 4.42
C GLY A 39 38.43 10.83 4.20
N ARG A 40 38.19 11.70 3.21
CA ARG A 40 38.70 13.08 3.04
C ARG A 40 40.16 13.32 2.63
N SER A 41 40.22 14.28 1.69
CA SER A 41 41.27 15.29 1.45
C SER A 41 42.38 14.93 0.48
N LEU A 42 42.36 15.55 -0.71
CA LEU A 42 43.24 16.70 -0.98
C LEU A 42 42.85 17.40 -2.29
N ARG A 43 42.98 18.73 -2.24
CA ARG A 43 42.77 19.69 -3.33
C ARG A 43 44.07 19.95 -4.08
N ARG A 44 43.91 20.54 -5.29
CA ARG A 44 44.75 21.52 -6.01
C ARG A 44 45.89 21.04 -6.93
N ALA A 45 45.64 21.24 -8.24
CA ALA A 45 46.42 22.01 -9.25
C ALA A 45 45.94 21.50 -10.63
N GLY A 46 45.61 22.25 -11.69
CA GLY A 46 45.65 23.66 -12.07
C GLY A 46 45.83 23.73 -13.61
N LEU A 47 45.14 24.66 -14.29
CA LEU A 47 45.28 25.16 -15.69
C LEU A 47 44.57 24.35 -16.81
N ASP A 48 43.42 24.82 -17.34
CA ASP A 48 43.17 25.74 -18.50
C ASP A 48 43.10 24.97 -19.85
N VAL A 49 42.10 25.07 -20.73
CA VAL A 49 41.65 26.24 -21.52
C VAL A 49 40.22 26.03 -22.11
N GLY A 50 39.42 27.11 -22.16
CA GLY A 50 38.36 27.41 -23.16
C GLY A 50 36.97 26.77 -22.94
N GLY A 51 35.83 27.46 -22.91
CA GLY A 51 35.44 28.81 -23.35
C GLY A 51 34.14 28.69 -24.17
N ALA A 52 32.99 29.04 -23.59
CA ALA A 52 31.78 29.53 -24.29
C ALA A 52 30.68 29.88 -23.28
N GLU A 53 30.28 31.15 -23.31
CA GLU A 53 29.25 31.81 -22.50
C GLU A 53 27.82 31.38 -22.86
N ALA A 54 26.91 31.41 -21.87
CA ALA A 54 25.55 31.99 -22.02
C ALA A 54 24.84 32.16 -20.66
N GLY A 55 24.87 33.40 -20.16
CA GLY A 55 23.86 34.13 -19.38
C GLY A 55 22.89 33.44 -18.39
N GLU A 56 23.11 33.69 -17.09
CA GLU A 56 22.01 33.90 -16.12
C GLU A 56 21.32 35.26 -16.35
N PRO A 57 20.10 35.44 -15.82
CA PRO A 57 19.94 36.59 -14.93
C PRO A 57 19.33 36.23 -13.56
N ARG A 58 19.88 36.92 -12.56
CA ARG A 58 19.45 36.98 -11.18
C ARG A 58 18.08 37.66 -11.01
N GLY A 59 17.30 37.14 -10.06
CA GLY A 59 16.72 37.93 -8.97
C GLY A 59 15.40 38.67 -9.22
N GLY A 60 14.32 38.15 -8.64
CA GLY A 60 13.07 38.88 -8.43
C GLY A 60 12.27 38.29 -7.27
N ARG A 61 12.36 38.93 -6.08
CA ARG A 61 11.49 38.63 -4.93
C ARG A 61 10.06 39.02 -5.30
N GLY A 62 9.13 38.10 -5.09
CA GLY A 62 7.70 38.37 -5.19
C GLY A 62 6.95 37.40 -4.29
N ALA A 63 6.78 37.79 -3.03
CA ALA A 63 5.83 37.14 -2.13
C ALA A 63 4.42 37.31 -2.71
N ARG A 64 3.80 36.21 -3.18
CA ARG A 64 2.38 36.17 -3.49
C ARG A 64 1.68 35.28 -2.47
N SER A 65 0.91 35.94 -1.62
CA SER A 65 -0.09 35.35 -0.74
C SER A 65 -1.20 34.71 -1.59
N GLY A 66 -1.11 33.40 -1.78
CA GLY A 66 -2.20 32.59 -2.30
C GLY A 66 -3.20 32.31 -1.18
N ARG A 67 -4.31 33.05 -1.19
CA ARG A 67 -5.46 32.88 -0.30
C ARG A 67 -6.23 31.64 -0.77
N TRP A 68 -6.26 30.59 0.03
CA TRP A 68 -7.10 29.40 -0.20
C TRP A 68 -8.53 29.69 0.30
N PRO A 69 -9.60 29.50 -0.50
CA PRO A 69 -10.95 29.47 0.03
C PRO A 69 -11.30 28.02 0.38
N GLY A 70 -11.52 27.75 1.67
CA GLY A 70 -11.88 26.41 2.13
C GLY A 70 -11.91 26.32 3.64
N VAL A 71 -12.65 27.22 4.29
CA VAL A 71 -13.01 27.04 5.69
C VAL A 71 -14.18 26.06 5.72
N GLY A 72 -13.94 24.86 6.23
CA GLY A 72 -15.00 23.90 6.52
C GLY A 72 -15.96 24.50 7.55
N VAL A 73 -17.18 24.79 7.12
CA VAL A 73 -18.28 25.09 8.02
C VAL A 73 -18.91 23.76 8.40
N ALA A 74 -18.79 23.40 9.68
CA ALA A 74 -19.67 22.40 10.27
C ALA A 74 -21.07 23.01 10.31
N CYS A 75 -21.99 22.50 9.49
CA CYS A 75 -23.40 22.86 9.61
C CYS A 75 -24.02 22.06 10.75
N ASP A 76 -24.31 22.77 11.83
CA ASP A 76 -25.08 22.28 12.97
C ASP A 76 -26.54 22.07 12.55
N CYS A 77 -27.08 20.89 12.83
CA CYS A 77 -28.46 20.51 12.49
C CYS A 77 -29.42 21.17 13.47
N SER A 78 -29.78 22.42 13.23
CA SER A 78 -30.89 23.09 13.94
C SER A 78 -31.68 24.08 13.09
N SER A 79 -31.48 24.14 11.77
CA SER A 79 -32.09 25.19 10.93
C SER A 79 -32.69 24.73 9.59
N VAL A 80 -33.21 23.50 9.51
CA VAL A 80 -33.90 23.01 8.30
C VAL A 80 -35.28 23.69 8.11
N SER A 81 -35.77 24.43 9.10
CA SER A 81 -37.08 25.10 9.05
C SER A 81 -37.06 26.49 8.37
N ALA A 82 -35.89 27.06 8.05
CA ALA A 82 -35.78 28.48 7.66
C ALA A 82 -35.67 28.74 6.13
N LEU A 83 -35.72 27.72 5.27
CA LEU A 83 -35.43 27.84 3.83
C LEU A 83 -36.65 27.88 2.90
N ARG A 84 -37.84 28.22 3.40
CA ARG A 84 -39.05 28.33 2.54
C ARG A 84 -39.28 29.69 1.88
N GLY A 85 -38.36 30.65 2.00
CA GLY A 85 -38.67 32.04 1.63
C GLY A 85 -37.53 32.85 1.01
N LEU A 86 -36.88 32.38 -0.07
CA LEU A 86 -36.12 33.27 -0.95
C LEU A 86 -36.00 32.67 -2.37
N ARG A 87 -36.90 33.12 -3.27
CA ARG A 87 -36.74 32.96 -4.72
C ARG A 87 -35.67 33.95 -5.19
N GLY A 88 -34.43 33.47 -5.31
CA GLY A 88 -33.33 34.26 -5.87
C GLY A 88 -32.14 33.38 -6.23
N ARG A 89 -32.03 33.03 -7.52
CA ARG A 89 -30.86 32.48 -8.25
C ARG A 89 -29.77 31.84 -7.37
N LEU A 90 -30.03 30.63 -6.87
CA LEU A 90 -28.98 29.71 -6.44
C LEU A 90 -28.53 28.92 -7.68
N LEU A 91 -27.29 29.13 -8.13
CA LEU A 91 -26.64 28.20 -9.05
C LEU A 91 -26.58 26.83 -8.34
N PRO A 92 -26.95 25.71 -8.98
CA PRO A 92 -26.97 24.41 -8.31
C PRO A 92 -25.53 23.94 -8.10
N LEU A 93 -25.02 24.11 -6.88
CA LEU A 93 -23.81 23.41 -6.38
C LEU A 93 -24.18 22.00 -5.89
N LEU A 94 -25.05 21.30 -6.62
CA LEU A 94 -25.72 20.09 -6.13
C LEU A 94 -25.28 18.86 -6.90
N THR A 95 -24.06 18.41 -6.61
CA THR A 95 -23.78 16.97 -6.62
C THR A 95 -23.51 16.59 -5.18
N LEU A 96 -24.57 16.41 -4.39
CA LEU A 96 -24.51 15.81 -3.06
C LEU A 96 -25.02 14.37 -3.20
N ARG A 97 -24.26 13.38 -2.72
CA ARG A 97 -24.74 12.00 -2.65
C ARG A 97 -25.65 11.92 -1.44
N TYR A 98 -26.93 11.67 -1.66
CA TYR A 98 -27.89 11.44 -0.58
C TYR A 98 -28.03 9.95 -0.32
N VAL A 99 -27.87 9.55 0.95
CA VAL A 99 -28.04 8.19 1.43
C VAL A 99 -29.19 8.21 2.44
N PRO A 100 -30.36 7.64 2.10
CA PRO A 100 -31.55 7.74 2.95
C PRO A 100 -31.41 6.95 4.27
N GLU A 101 -30.66 5.85 4.27
CA GLU A 101 -30.37 5.01 5.43
C GLU A 101 -28.96 4.43 5.26
N GLU A 102 -28.17 4.31 6.33
CA GLU A 102 -26.81 3.75 6.30
C GLU A 102 -26.75 2.36 5.64
N SER A 103 -27.79 1.54 5.84
CA SER A 103 -27.95 0.21 5.23
C SER A 103 -28.03 0.23 3.70
N LYS A 104 -28.33 1.38 3.09
CA LYS A 104 -28.47 1.58 1.65
C LYS A 104 -27.25 2.30 1.03
N ASP A 105 -26.20 2.56 1.80
CA ASP A 105 -24.98 3.18 1.26
C ASP A 105 -24.18 2.24 0.35
N LYS A 106 -24.27 0.92 0.60
CA LYS A 106 -23.46 -0.08 -0.10
C LYS A 106 -24.06 -0.43 -1.45
N VAL A 107 -23.25 -0.30 -2.50
CA VAL A 107 -23.60 -0.72 -3.87
C VAL A 107 -23.38 -2.22 -4.04
N LEU A 108 -22.34 -2.76 -3.40
CA LEU A 108 -22.04 -4.19 -3.34
C LEU A 108 -22.17 -4.72 -1.92
N SER A 109 -22.46 -6.00 -1.77
CA SER A 109 -22.32 -6.68 -0.47
C SER A 109 -20.85 -6.70 -0.03
N ASP A 110 -20.59 -6.81 1.27
CA ASP A 110 -19.22 -6.94 1.78
C ASP A 110 -18.59 -8.26 1.32
N GLU A 111 -19.42 -9.30 1.14
CA GLU A 111 -19.02 -10.60 0.60
C GLU A 111 -18.51 -10.48 -0.84
N ASP A 112 -19.18 -9.70 -1.70
CA ASP A 112 -18.77 -9.49 -3.09
C ASP A 112 -17.48 -8.66 -3.17
N VAL A 113 -17.35 -7.63 -2.33
CA VAL A 113 -16.11 -6.84 -2.20
C VAL A 113 -14.96 -7.74 -1.75
N LEU A 114 -15.18 -8.52 -0.69
CA LEU A 114 -14.19 -9.46 -0.16
C LEU A 114 -13.79 -10.49 -1.23
N GLY A 115 -14.75 -11.09 -1.94
CA GLY A 115 -14.49 -12.05 -3.01
C GLY A 115 -13.60 -11.47 -4.11
N THR A 116 -13.91 -10.25 -4.55
CA THR A 116 -13.11 -9.53 -5.56
C THR A 116 -11.68 -9.26 -5.09
N LEU A 117 -11.51 -8.77 -3.86
CA LEU A 117 -10.20 -8.49 -3.28
C LEU A 117 -9.37 -9.78 -3.11
N LEU A 118 -9.98 -10.85 -2.58
CA LEU A 118 -9.31 -12.14 -2.42
C LEU A 118 -8.87 -12.72 -3.76
N GLN A 119 -9.72 -12.63 -4.79
CA GLN A 119 -9.38 -13.10 -6.13
C GLN A 119 -8.15 -12.38 -6.69
N LEU A 120 -8.11 -11.04 -6.59
CA LEU A 120 -6.96 -10.26 -7.04
C LEU A 120 -5.71 -10.52 -6.22
N PHE A 121 -5.83 -10.53 -4.88
CA PHE A 121 -4.67 -10.71 -4.00
C PHE A 121 -4.06 -12.11 -4.13
N GLN A 122 -4.88 -13.13 -4.36
CA GLN A 122 -4.39 -14.48 -4.69
C GLN A 122 -3.65 -14.48 -6.03
N ALA A 123 -4.16 -13.79 -7.05
CA ALA A 123 -3.48 -13.67 -8.34
C ALA A 123 -2.13 -12.94 -8.22
N LEU A 124 -2.06 -11.87 -7.42
CA LEU A 124 -0.80 -11.16 -7.13
C LEU A 124 0.18 -12.05 -6.36
N PHE A 125 -0.31 -12.82 -5.39
CA PHE A 125 0.53 -13.75 -4.62
C PHE A 125 1.14 -14.85 -5.51
N LEU A 126 0.35 -15.42 -6.41
CA LEU A 126 0.80 -16.45 -7.36
C LEU A 126 1.74 -15.89 -8.44
N ASN A 127 1.53 -14.64 -8.87
CA ASN A 127 2.39 -13.99 -9.87
C ASN A 127 3.84 -13.83 -9.40
N ASP A 128 4.03 -13.60 -8.10
CA ASP A 128 5.35 -13.46 -7.46
C ASP A 128 5.72 -14.69 -6.60
N PHE A 129 5.18 -15.87 -6.92
CA PHE A 129 5.26 -17.06 -6.06
C PHE A 129 6.69 -17.42 -5.61
N SER A 130 7.68 -17.28 -6.49
CA SER A 130 9.09 -17.54 -6.17
C SER A 130 9.65 -16.61 -5.08
N LYS A 131 9.16 -15.37 -5.00
CA LYS A 131 9.50 -14.39 -3.95
C LYS A 131 8.70 -14.59 -2.67
N GLN A 132 7.66 -15.42 -2.68
CA GLN A 132 6.85 -15.73 -1.50
C GLN A 132 7.44 -16.85 -0.63
N SER A 133 8.66 -17.35 -0.92
CA SER A 133 9.28 -18.48 -0.21
C SER A 133 9.37 -18.28 1.31
N ASP A 134 9.80 -17.11 1.77
CA ASP A 134 9.90 -16.78 3.19
C ASP A 134 8.54 -16.75 3.89
N ILE A 135 7.51 -16.25 3.19
CA ILE A 135 6.14 -16.23 3.66
C ILE A 135 5.61 -17.66 3.73
N LEU A 136 5.75 -18.42 2.65
CA LEU A 136 5.33 -19.81 2.58
C LEU A 136 5.97 -20.62 3.69
N ALA A 137 7.26 -20.46 3.99
CA ALA A 137 7.95 -21.21 5.03
C ALA A 137 7.25 -21.18 6.40
N VAL A 138 6.65 -20.05 6.77
CA VAL A 138 5.99 -19.84 8.07
C VAL A 138 4.49 -20.13 8.07
N LEU A 139 3.87 -20.37 6.91
CA LEU A 139 2.44 -20.68 6.83
C LEU A 139 2.13 -22.13 7.25
N PRO A 140 0.90 -22.41 7.71
CA PRO A 140 0.44 -23.77 7.96
C PRO A 140 0.44 -24.63 6.67
N GLU A 141 0.70 -25.93 6.82
CA GLU A 141 0.77 -26.87 5.69
C GLU A 141 -0.47 -26.89 4.77
N PRO A 142 -1.72 -26.82 5.29
CA PRO A 142 -2.90 -26.75 4.43
C PRO A 142 -2.90 -25.53 3.50
N VAL A 143 -2.35 -24.40 3.96
CA VAL A 143 -2.25 -23.16 3.16
C VAL A 143 -1.14 -23.28 2.13
N LYS A 144 0.02 -23.82 2.53
CA LYS A 144 1.15 -24.10 1.60
C LYS A 144 0.71 -24.99 0.44
N SER A 145 0.10 -26.14 0.75
CA SER A 145 -0.38 -27.10 -0.26
C SER A 145 -1.35 -26.43 -1.22
N LYS A 146 -2.34 -25.69 -0.70
CA LYS A 146 -3.31 -24.96 -1.52
C LYS A 146 -2.63 -24.08 -2.58
N TYR A 147 -1.63 -23.28 -2.19
CA TYR A 147 -0.96 -22.41 -3.15
C TYR A 147 -0.03 -23.16 -4.11
N GLN A 148 0.61 -24.24 -3.67
CA GLN A 148 1.41 -25.10 -4.55
C GLN A 148 0.52 -25.76 -5.63
N ASP A 149 -0.66 -26.25 -5.25
CA ASP A 149 -1.63 -26.86 -6.16
C ASP A 149 -2.14 -25.83 -7.18
N LEU A 150 -2.53 -24.63 -6.71
CA LEU A 150 -2.99 -23.55 -7.58
C LEU A 150 -1.90 -23.11 -8.57
N TRP A 151 -0.65 -22.99 -8.09
CA TRP A 151 0.49 -22.62 -8.91
C TRP A 151 0.79 -23.69 -9.97
N ALA A 152 0.72 -24.98 -9.62
CA ALA A 152 0.91 -26.09 -10.56
C ALA A 152 -0.14 -26.08 -11.69
N VAL A 153 -1.41 -25.84 -11.35
CA VAL A 153 -2.51 -25.74 -12.35
C VAL A 153 -2.31 -24.55 -13.29
N GLN A 154 -1.87 -23.41 -12.76
CA GLN A 154 -1.63 -22.21 -13.58
C GLN A 154 -0.47 -22.42 -14.56
N HIS A 155 0.64 -23.00 -14.11
CA HIS A 155 1.76 -23.31 -14.99
C HIS A 155 1.46 -24.38 -16.02
N GLN A 156 0.65 -25.39 -15.69
CA GLN A 156 0.21 -26.37 -16.68
C GLN A 156 -0.59 -25.72 -17.80
N ARG A 157 -1.51 -24.79 -17.47
CA ARG A 157 -2.28 -24.03 -18.48
C ARG A 157 -1.39 -23.18 -19.38
N GLU A 158 -0.40 -22.49 -18.81
CA GLU A 158 0.54 -21.67 -19.59
C GLU A 158 1.43 -22.52 -20.52
N THR A 159 1.87 -23.68 -20.04
CA THR A 159 2.68 -24.64 -20.81
C THR A 159 1.88 -25.22 -21.98
N LEU A 160 0.59 -25.52 -21.79
CA LEU A 160 -0.30 -26.02 -22.85
C LEU A 160 -0.64 -24.95 -23.91
N LEU A 161 -0.60 -23.67 -23.55
CA LEU A 161 -0.84 -22.55 -24.46
C LEU A 161 0.40 -22.17 -25.29
N GLY A 162 1.49 -22.93 -25.23
CA GLY A 162 2.65 -22.80 -26.11
C GLY A 162 3.58 -21.61 -25.82
N ASN A 163 3.39 -20.91 -24.70
CA ASN A 163 4.23 -19.78 -24.31
C ASN A 163 5.42 -20.26 -23.45
N SER A 164 6.41 -20.87 -24.09
CA SER A 164 7.72 -21.17 -23.51
C SER A 164 8.60 -19.91 -23.44
N GLN A 165 8.19 -18.94 -22.63
CA GLN A 165 9.05 -17.82 -22.20
C GLN A 165 9.45 -18.01 -20.74
N PRO A 166 10.69 -17.64 -20.35
CA PRO A 166 11.14 -17.73 -18.97
C PRO A 166 10.22 -16.91 -18.06
N GLN A 167 10.04 -17.35 -16.81
CA GLN A 167 9.17 -16.78 -15.78
C GLN A 167 9.18 -15.24 -15.77
N ASN A 168 8.33 -14.61 -16.56
CA ASN A 168 8.12 -13.18 -16.49
C ASN A 168 6.96 -12.95 -15.53
N THR A 169 7.30 -12.71 -14.28
CA THR A 169 6.41 -12.04 -13.32
C THR A 169 5.76 -10.86 -14.03
N PHE A 170 4.43 -10.89 -14.15
CA PHE A 170 3.69 -9.80 -14.75
C PHE A 170 3.74 -8.58 -13.83
N LYS A 171 3.66 -7.38 -14.42
CA LYS A 171 3.47 -6.17 -13.62
C LYS A 171 2.12 -6.24 -12.90
N PRO A 172 1.98 -5.68 -11.68
CA PRO A 172 0.73 -5.72 -10.93
C PRO A 172 -0.49 -5.22 -11.73
N GLU A 173 -0.31 -4.20 -12.57
CA GLU A 173 -1.38 -3.68 -13.43
C GLU A 173 -1.83 -4.69 -14.50
N GLU A 174 -0.93 -5.53 -14.98
CA GLU A 174 -1.25 -6.60 -15.92
C GLU A 174 -1.94 -7.78 -15.23
N VAL A 175 -1.56 -8.10 -13.99
CA VAL A 175 -2.27 -9.07 -13.15
C VAL A 175 -3.70 -8.59 -12.94
N LEU A 176 -3.90 -7.32 -12.56
CA LEU A 176 -5.23 -6.72 -12.42
C LEU A 176 -6.07 -6.86 -13.70
N TYR A 177 -5.48 -6.57 -14.86
CA TYR A 177 -6.17 -6.72 -16.15
C TYR A 177 -6.56 -8.16 -16.45
N LYS A 178 -5.68 -9.13 -16.18
CA LYS A 178 -5.98 -10.56 -16.40
C LYS A 178 -7.03 -11.09 -15.43
N THR A 179 -7.07 -10.57 -14.21
CA THR A 179 -7.99 -11.03 -13.16
C THR A 179 -9.37 -10.38 -13.27
N LEU A 180 -9.42 -9.05 -13.44
CA LEU A 180 -10.66 -8.27 -13.38
C LEU A 180 -11.07 -7.64 -14.73
N GLY A 181 -10.28 -7.82 -15.79
CA GLY A 181 -10.63 -7.36 -17.15
C GLY A 181 -10.31 -5.89 -17.43
N PHE A 182 -9.72 -5.16 -16.48
CA PHE A 182 -9.33 -3.75 -16.65
C PHE A 182 -8.03 -3.43 -15.89
N CYS A 183 -7.40 -2.31 -16.22
CA CYS A 183 -6.25 -1.76 -15.50
C CYS A 183 -6.49 -0.27 -15.22
N VAL A 184 -6.07 0.19 -14.04
CA VAL A 184 -6.10 1.60 -13.65
C VAL A 184 -4.69 2.16 -13.49
N VAL A 185 -4.50 3.42 -13.85
CA VAL A 185 -3.22 4.13 -13.73
C VAL A 185 -3.40 5.53 -13.18
N ARG A 186 -2.36 6.03 -12.50
CA ARG A 186 -2.26 7.45 -12.13
C ARG A 186 -1.68 8.24 -13.30
N ALA A 187 -2.38 9.27 -13.75
CA ALA A 187 -1.91 10.18 -14.80
C ALA A 187 -2.27 11.63 -14.46
N PRO A 188 -1.72 12.65 -15.17
CA PRO A 188 -2.20 14.02 -15.03
C PRO A 188 -3.72 14.08 -15.24
N SER A 189 -4.44 14.73 -14.33
CA SER A 189 -5.90 14.84 -14.41
C SER A 189 -6.32 15.66 -15.62
N SER A 190 -7.49 15.32 -16.19
CA SER A 190 -8.15 16.16 -17.19
C SER A 190 -8.72 17.45 -16.62
N VAL A 191 -8.81 17.55 -15.28
CA VAL A 191 -9.25 18.76 -14.57
C VAL A 191 -8.08 19.71 -14.37
N ILE A 192 -8.25 20.95 -14.81
CA ILE A 192 -7.25 22.00 -14.71
C ILE A 192 -6.85 22.19 -13.24
N SER A 193 -5.55 22.14 -12.97
CA SER A 193 -4.96 22.35 -11.63
C SER A 193 -5.33 21.30 -10.56
N ALA A 194 -5.99 20.19 -10.91
CA ALA A 194 -6.27 19.10 -9.97
C ALA A 194 -5.06 18.18 -9.71
N GLY A 195 -3.98 18.33 -10.49
CA GLY A 195 -2.77 17.53 -10.36
C GLY A 195 -2.93 16.17 -11.03
N LYS A 196 -3.05 15.10 -10.24
CA LYS A 196 -3.17 13.71 -10.75
C LYS A 196 -4.63 13.24 -10.68
N GLY A 197 -4.97 12.32 -11.56
CA GLY A 197 -6.22 11.57 -11.59
C GLY A 197 -5.96 10.08 -11.76
N VAL A 198 -7.01 9.27 -11.65
CA VAL A 198 -6.98 7.83 -11.92
C VAL A 198 -7.75 7.56 -13.21
N PHE A 199 -7.17 6.78 -14.11
CA PHE A 199 -7.75 6.50 -15.43
C PHE A 199 -7.83 5.00 -15.66
N VAL A 200 -8.86 4.55 -16.37
CA VAL A 200 -8.92 3.19 -16.91
C VAL A 200 -7.95 3.13 -18.10
N ALA A 201 -6.77 2.54 -17.92
CA ALA A 201 -5.75 2.50 -18.97
C ALA A 201 -6.03 1.43 -20.03
N LYS A 202 -6.66 0.32 -19.63
CA LYS A 202 -6.96 -0.83 -20.49
C LYS A 202 -8.23 -1.52 -20.02
N GLY A 203 -9.01 -2.04 -20.97
CA GLY A 203 -10.19 -2.85 -20.68
C GLY A 203 -11.45 -2.04 -20.40
N LEU A 204 -12.43 -2.70 -19.77
CA LEU A 204 -13.73 -2.14 -19.41
C LEU A 204 -13.98 -2.43 -17.94
N VAL A 205 -14.29 -1.40 -17.16
CA VAL A 205 -14.77 -1.57 -15.80
C VAL A 205 -16.29 -1.71 -15.87
N PRO A 206 -16.88 -2.86 -15.55
CA PRO A 206 -18.34 -2.99 -15.54
C PRO A 206 -18.95 -2.24 -14.34
N LYS A 207 -20.20 -1.81 -14.48
CA LYS A 207 -21.00 -1.28 -13.36
C LYS A 207 -20.98 -2.27 -12.19
N GLY A 208 -20.77 -1.76 -10.99
CA GLY A 208 -20.69 -2.58 -9.78
C GLY A 208 -19.35 -3.27 -9.58
N ALA A 209 -18.29 -2.94 -10.34
CA ALA A 209 -16.96 -3.46 -10.05
C ALA A 209 -16.23 -2.64 -8.97
N VAL A 210 -15.42 -3.31 -8.16
CA VAL A 210 -14.39 -2.65 -7.33
C VAL A 210 -13.29 -2.14 -8.24
N VAL A 211 -13.07 -0.82 -8.28
CA VAL A 211 -12.15 -0.17 -9.24
C VAL A 211 -10.85 0.26 -8.59
N SER A 212 -10.90 0.66 -7.31
CA SER A 212 -9.73 1.04 -6.53
C SER A 212 -10.02 0.95 -5.03
N MET A 213 -8.98 1.03 -4.22
CA MET A 213 -9.00 1.12 -2.76
C MET A 213 -8.42 2.47 -2.34
N TYR A 214 -9.00 3.08 -1.32
CA TYR A 214 -8.46 4.28 -0.67
C TYR A 214 -7.41 3.86 0.37
N PRO A 215 -6.11 4.08 0.11
CA PRO A 215 -5.06 3.68 1.03
C PRO A 215 -5.01 4.63 2.23
N GLY A 216 -4.40 4.19 3.32
CA GLY A 216 -4.05 5.12 4.40
C GLY A 216 -4.00 4.54 5.80
N THR A 217 -3.58 5.40 6.74
CA THR A 217 -3.59 5.06 8.17
C THR A 217 -5.00 5.26 8.70
N VAL A 218 -5.55 4.24 9.37
CA VAL A 218 -6.90 4.24 9.92
C VAL A 218 -6.85 4.71 11.37
N TYR A 219 -7.59 5.77 11.68
CA TYR A 219 -7.73 6.33 13.01
C TYR A 219 -9.16 6.12 13.52
N GLN A 220 -9.28 5.52 14.71
CA GLN A 220 -10.55 5.46 15.42
C GLN A 220 -10.98 6.85 15.91
N LYS A 221 -12.27 7.04 16.20
CA LYS A 221 -12.90 8.33 16.55
C LYS A 221 -12.16 9.15 17.62
N HIS A 222 -11.46 8.50 18.54
CA HIS A 222 -10.78 9.13 19.68
C HIS A 222 -9.25 9.16 19.54
N GLU A 223 -8.71 8.68 18.41
CA GLU A 223 -7.27 8.61 18.20
C GLU A 223 -6.69 9.94 17.73
N PRO A 224 -5.44 10.26 18.11
CA PRO A 224 -4.83 11.55 17.79
C PRO A 224 -4.44 11.64 16.31
N ILE A 225 -5.13 12.50 15.57
CA ILE A 225 -4.85 12.82 14.16
C ILE A 225 -4.41 14.28 13.94
N PHE A 226 -4.37 15.10 14.98
CA PHE A 226 -4.28 16.57 14.86
C PHE A 226 -3.20 17.03 13.88
N PHE A 227 -1.93 16.65 14.08
CA PHE A 227 -0.82 17.10 13.23
C PHE A 227 -0.91 16.58 11.79
N GLN A 228 -1.40 15.36 11.60
CA GLN A 228 -1.58 14.72 10.30
C GLN A 228 -2.73 15.36 9.50
N SER A 229 -3.71 15.97 10.20
CA SER A 229 -4.91 16.56 9.58
C SER A 229 -4.74 18.00 9.10
N ILE A 230 -3.72 18.73 9.58
CA ILE A 230 -3.54 20.16 9.25
C ILE A 230 -3.28 20.31 7.74
N GLY A 231 -4.23 20.92 7.04
CA GLY A 231 -4.12 21.18 5.60
C GLY A 231 -4.04 19.92 4.75
N ASN A 232 -4.51 18.77 5.25
CA ASN A 232 -4.44 17.49 4.56
C ASN A 232 -5.78 17.20 3.84
N PRO A 233 -5.83 17.33 2.50
CA PRO A 233 -7.05 17.04 1.73
C PRO A 233 -7.30 15.54 1.54
N PHE A 234 -6.38 14.67 1.97
CA PHE A 234 -6.48 13.21 1.84
C PHE A 234 -6.96 12.51 3.12
N ILE A 235 -7.60 13.27 4.03
CA ILE A 235 -8.32 12.68 5.16
C ILE A 235 -9.71 12.30 4.68
N PHE A 236 -9.96 11.00 4.53
CA PHE A 236 -11.28 10.46 4.32
C PHE A 236 -11.98 10.25 5.67
N ARG A 237 -13.24 10.66 5.78
CA ARG A 237 -14.06 10.46 6.98
C ARG A 237 -15.17 9.47 6.65
N CYS A 238 -15.14 8.33 7.32
CA CYS A 238 -16.20 7.33 7.29
C CYS A 238 -17.44 7.82 8.06
N LEU A 239 -18.59 7.22 7.78
CA LEU A 239 -19.89 7.58 8.36
C LEU A 239 -19.90 7.49 9.89
N ASP A 240 -19.25 6.47 10.45
CA ASP A 240 -19.11 6.25 11.89
C ASP A 240 -18.06 7.16 12.58
N GLY A 241 -17.38 8.01 11.81
CA GLY A 241 -16.35 8.92 12.28
C GLY A 241 -14.95 8.34 12.31
N VAL A 242 -14.73 7.11 11.82
CA VAL A 242 -13.38 6.60 11.52
C VAL A 242 -12.73 7.47 10.43
N LEU A 243 -11.45 7.77 10.59
CA LEU A 243 -10.70 8.58 9.64
C LEU A 243 -9.64 7.74 8.94
N ILE A 244 -9.44 7.95 7.64
CA ILE A 244 -8.37 7.31 6.86
C ILE A 244 -7.48 8.41 6.28
N ASP A 245 -6.21 8.41 6.66
CA ASP A 245 -5.20 9.35 6.14
C ASP A 245 -4.45 8.74 4.97
N GLY A 246 -4.86 9.11 3.75
CA GLY A 246 -4.28 8.65 2.49
C GLY A 246 -3.14 9.52 1.97
N ASN A 247 -2.61 10.47 2.75
CA ASN A 247 -1.55 11.35 2.30
C ASN A 247 -0.21 10.61 2.20
N ASP A 248 0.35 10.57 0.99
CA ASP A 248 1.56 9.83 0.64
C ASP A 248 2.87 10.57 0.97
N LYS A 249 2.77 11.73 1.65
CA LYS A 249 3.87 12.66 1.93
C LYS A 249 3.98 12.99 3.43
N GLY A 250 5.10 13.62 3.78
CA GLY A 250 5.30 14.25 5.09
C GLY A 250 5.09 13.30 6.27
N ILE A 251 4.45 13.81 7.32
CA ILE A 251 4.20 13.08 8.57
C ILE A 251 3.28 11.88 8.34
N SER A 252 2.23 12.02 7.54
CA SER A 252 1.29 10.93 7.20
C SER A 252 2.00 9.70 6.64
N LYS A 253 2.92 9.89 5.70
CA LYS A 253 3.79 8.83 5.16
C LYS A 253 4.60 8.13 6.25
N VAL A 254 5.19 8.91 7.16
CA VAL A 254 6.05 8.39 8.24
C VAL A 254 5.21 7.58 9.23
N VAL A 255 4.02 8.09 9.59
CA VAL A 255 3.09 7.40 10.48
C VAL A 255 2.65 6.07 9.88
N TYR A 256 2.22 6.05 8.60
CA TYR A 256 1.82 4.81 7.93
C TYR A 256 2.94 3.77 7.96
N ARG A 257 4.17 4.16 7.61
CA ARG A 257 5.34 3.25 7.62
C ARG A 257 5.64 2.73 9.02
N SER A 258 5.48 3.57 10.04
CA SER A 258 5.67 3.19 11.44
C SER A 258 4.64 2.13 11.86
N CYS A 259 3.35 2.36 11.60
CA CYS A 259 2.28 1.42 11.92
C CYS A 259 2.43 0.10 11.14
N SER A 260 2.68 0.17 9.83
CA SER A 260 2.94 -1.01 9.00
C SER A 260 4.15 -1.83 9.49
N GLY A 261 5.22 -1.16 9.92
CA GLY A 261 6.41 -1.80 10.49
C GLY A 261 6.14 -2.45 11.86
N ARG A 262 5.38 -1.79 12.72
CA ARG A 262 4.95 -2.31 14.04
C ARG A 262 4.15 -3.59 13.90
N ASP A 263 3.26 -3.65 12.92
CA ASP A 263 2.29 -4.75 12.79
C ASP A 263 2.86 -6.00 12.11
N ARG A 264 4.08 -5.92 11.55
CA ARG A 264 4.74 -7.03 10.86
C ARG A 264 4.93 -8.25 11.77
N LEU A 265 4.64 -9.45 11.24
CA LEU A 265 4.80 -10.73 11.94
C LEU A 265 5.88 -11.58 11.26
N GLY A 266 7.13 -11.42 11.69
CA GLY A 266 8.27 -12.09 11.03
C GLY A 266 8.34 -11.74 9.53
N PRO A 267 8.32 -12.71 8.60
CA PRO A 267 8.30 -12.42 7.17
C PRO A 267 6.94 -11.89 6.67
N LEU A 268 5.84 -12.06 7.42
CA LEU A 268 4.50 -11.66 7.02
C LEU A 268 4.30 -10.14 7.15
N LYS A 269 4.11 -9.48 6.02
CA LYS A 269 3.65 -8.09 5.96
C LYS A 269 2.14 -8.04 6.20
N MET A 270 1.70 -7.14 7.07
CA MET A 270 0.28 -7.02 7.44
C MET A 270 -0.45 -5.88 6.71
N SER A 271 0.28 -5.11 5.88
CA SER A 271 -0.27 -4.11 4.98
C SER A 271 0.67 -3.86 3.79
N ASP A 272 0.13 -3.27 2.73
CA ASP A 272 0.88 -2.82 1.57
C ASP A 272 1.44 -1.42 1.84
N SER A 273 2.77 -1.26 1.85
CA SER A 273 3.43 0.06 1.96
C SER A 273 3.89 0.61 0.61
N THR A 274 3.72 -0.13 -0.48
CA THR A 274 4.26 0.20 -1.80
C THR A 274 3.46 1.32 -2.50
N TRP A 275 2.22 1.57 -2.09
CA TRP A 275 1.42 2.73 -2.55
C TRP A 275 2.08 4.09 -2.21
N LEU A 276 2.99 4.10 -1.22
CA LEU A 276 3.84 5.26 -0.87
C LEU A 276 5.05 5.43 -1.81
N THR A 277 5.17 4.59 -2.83
CA THR A 277 6.29 4.55 -3.77
C THR A 277 5.80 4.62 -5.22
N ALA A 278 6.73 4.64 -6.17
CA ALA A 278 6.41 4.71 -7.59
C ALA A 278 5.89 3.36 -8.13
N GLU A 279 6.37 2.26 -7.57
CA GLU A 279 6.01 0.89 -7.95
C GLU A 279 5.08 0.33 -6.87
N THR A 280 3.89 -0.12 -7.25
CA THR A 280 2.85 -0.53 -6.29
C THR A 280 2.50 -2.00 -6.50
N ASP A 281 2.59 -2.79 -5.43
CA ASP A 281 2.26 -4.21 -5.40
C ASP A 281 0.73 -4.42 -5.51
N ASN A 282 -0.08 -3.62 -4.82
CA ASN A 282 -1.53 -3.58 -5.02
C ASN A 282 -1.94 -2.48 -6.03
N PRO A 283 -2.28 -2.84 -7.29
CA PRO A 283 -2.62 -1.86 -8.32
C PRO A 283 -3.94 -1.11 -8.04
N LEU A 284 -4.75 -1.58 -7.08
CA LEU A 284 -5.96 -0.86 -6.65
C LEU A 284 -5.66 0.29 -5.68
N ALA A 285 -4.47 0.37 -5.07
CA ALA A 285 -4.14 1.33 -4.01
C ALA A 285 -3.87 2.77 -4.52
N VAL A 286 -4.84 3.32 -5.26
CA VAL A 286 -4.77 4.61 -5.94
C VAL A 286 -5.98 5.52 -5.67
N GLY A 287 -6.91 5.08 -4.81
CA GLY A 287 -8.19 5.76 -4.57
C GLY A 287 -8.08 7.20 -4.06
N GLN A 288 -6.98 7.55 -3.39
CA GLN A 288 -6.72 8.92 -2.91
C GLN A 288 -6.48 9.93 -4.04
N TYR A 289 -6.25 9.49 -5.27
CA TYR A 289 -6.09 10.36 -6.45
C TYR A 289 -7.35 10.42 -7.32
N VAL A 290 -8.45 9.80 -6.92
CA VAL A 290 -9.73 9.92 -7.64
C VAL A 290 -10.31 11.29 -7.34
N ASN A 291 -10.46 12.12 -8.37
CA ASN A 291 -10.89 13.51 -8.21
C ASN A 291 -12.39 13.62 -7.91
N ASN A 292 -12.79 14.80 -7.42
CA ASN A 292 -14.20 15.12 -7.22
C ASN A 292 -14.90 15.34 -8.57
N CYS A 293 -16.17 14.98 -8.64
CA CYS A 293 -17.03 15.30 -9.75
C CYS A 293 -17.28 16.82 -9.85
N SER A 294 -17.62 17.27 -11.05
CA SER A 294 -18.09 18.62 -11.34
C SER A 294 -19.36 18.57 -12.18
N ASN A 295 -19.94 19.73 -12.47
CA ASN A 295 -21.08 19.82 -13.38
C ASN A 295 -20.75 19.31 -14.80
N GLU A 296 -19.48 19.41 -15.22
CA GLU A 296 -19.01 18.91 -16.52
C GLU A 296 -18.45 17.47 -16.47
N ARG A 297 -18.26 16.93 -15.25
CA ARG A 297 -17.61 15.63 -15.00
C ARG A 297 -18.40 14.87 -13.94
N ALA A 298 -19.42 14.15 -14.38
CA ALA A 298 -20.26 13.35 -13.48
C ALA A 298 -19.44 12.25 -12.78
N ALA A 299 -19.80 11.97 -11.52
CA ALA A 299 -19.23 10.84 -10.79
C ALA A 299 -19.54 9.53 -11.53
N ASN A 300 -18.51 8.71 -11.71
CA ASN A 300 -18.62 7.37 -12.30
C ASN A 300 -18.17 6.28 -11.33
N VAL A 301 -17.63 6.66 -10.16
CA VAL A 301 -17.36 5.79 -9.03
C VAL A 301 -17.92 6.39 -7.73
N CYS A 302 -18.14 5.57 -6.72
CA CYS A 302 -18.53 6.01 -5.38
C CYS A 302 -17.70 5.30 -4.31
N TYR A 303 -17.49 5.98 -3.18
CA TYR A 303 -16.87 5.36 -2.01
C TYR A 303 -17.83 4.40 -1.33
N GLN A 304 -17.31 3.27 -0.89
CA GLN A 304 -18.02 2.30 -0.07
C GLN A 304 -17.09 1.81 1.04
N GLU A 305 -17.60 1.84 2.26
CA GLU A 305 -16.89 1.33 3.44
C GLU A 305 -16.95 -0.20 3.50
N PHE A 306 -15.82 -0.80 3.85
CA PHE A 306 -15.64 -2.24 3.94
C PHE A 306 -14.80 -2.58 5.18
N ASP A 307 -15.33 -3.39 6.07
CA ASP A 307 -14.59 -3.89 7.23
C ASP A 307 -13.93 -5.23 6.89
N VAL A 308 -12.61 -5.29 7.01
CA VAL A 308 -11.85 -6.53 6.74
C VAL A 308 -12.22 -7.58 7.80
N PRO A 309 -12.71 -8.77 7.39
CA PRO A 309 -13.08 -9.82 8.33
C PRO A 309 -11.90 -10.27 9.20
N ALA A 310 -12.17 -10.65 10.45
CA ALA A 310 -11.16 -11.16 11.38
C ALA A 310 -10.39 -12.38 10.81
N VAL A 311 -11.09 -13.22 10.02
CA VAL A 311 -10.56 -14.44 9.39
C VAL A 311 -9.90 -14.20 8.02
N PHE A 312 -9.54 -12.96 7.68
CA PHE A 312 -8.87 -12.65 6.42
C PHE A 312 -7.51 -13.37 6.30
N PRO A 313 -7.18 -14.03 5.16
CA PRO A 313 -5.95 -14.80 4.99
C PRO A 313 -4.70 -13.95 5.25
N VAL A 314 -3.85 -14.40 6.18
CA VAL A 314 -2.73 -13.61 6.70
C VAL A 314 -1.71 -13.28 5.61
N GLU A 315 -1.46 -14.23 4.71
CA GLU A 315 -0.56 -14.10 3.58
C GLU A 315 -1.01 -13.08 2.54
N LEU A 316 -2.31 -12.75 2.51
CA LEU A 316 -2.89 -11.77 1.60
C LEU A 316 -3.00 -10.37 2.21
N LYS A 317 -2.82 -10.24 3.55
CA LYS A 317 -2.84 -8.92 4.22
C LYS A 317 -1.75 -7.99 3.70
N GLN A 318 -0.68 -8.54 3.11
CA GLN A 318 0.39 -7.76 2.47
C GLN A 318 -0.09 -6.85 1.32
N TYR A 319 -1.31 -7.08 0.80
CA TYR A 319 -1.92 -6.27 -0.26
C TYR A 319 -2.98 -5.28 0.24
N LEU A 320 -3.34 -5.30 1.53
CA LEU A 320 -4.26 -4.33 2.11
C LEU A 320 -3.55 -2.98 2.27
N PRO A 321 -3.99 -1.89 1.61
CA PRO A 321 -3.27 -0.63 1.65
C PRO A 321 -3.62 0.23 2.87
N ASN A 322 -4.15 -0.41 3.93
CA ASN A 322 -4.60 0.23 5.15
C ASN A 322 -3.89 -0.39 6.36
N THR A 323 -3.59 0.42 7.36
CA THR A 323 -3.00 -0.01 8.64
C THR A 323 -3.66 0.76 9.78
N ALA A 324 -3.88 0.11 10.92
CA ALA A 324 -4.46 0.76 12.09
C ALA A 324 -3.43 1.68 12.76
N TYR A 325 -3.85 2.89 13.14
CA TYR A 325 -2.99 3.81 13.87
C TYR A 325 -2.62 3.23 15.24
N SER A 326 -3.61 2.80 16.04
CA SER A 326 -3.38 2.13 17.31
C SER A 326 -2.96 0.67 17.14
N TYR A 327 -2.31 0.13 18.17
CA TYR A 327 -2.03 -1.29 18.29
C TYR A 327 -3.26 -2.08 18.80
N ASP A 328 -4.26 -1.38 19.32
CA ASP A 328 -5.46 -2.01 19.86
C ASP A 328 -6.16 -2.86 18.78
N ARG A 329 -6.29 -4.16 19.06
CA ARG A 329 -6.80 -5.17 18.13
C ARG A 329 -8.30 -5.41 18.24
N HIS A 330 -9.02 -4.62 19.04
CA HIS A 330 -10.45 -4.82 19.26
C HIS A 330 -11.30 -4.42 18.04
N SER A 331 -10.84 -3.51 17.18
CA SER A 331 -11.56 -3.09 15.98
C SER A 331 -11.12 -3.85 14.73
N LEU A 332 -12.09 -4.21 13.88
CA LEU A 332 -11.80 -4.64 12.51
C LEU A 332 -11.08 -3.52 11.74
N LEU A 333 -10.25 -3.89 10.78
CA LEU A 333 -9.58 -2.91 9.93
C LEU A 333 -10.58 -2.35 8.92
N ARG A 334 -10.91 -1.06 9.05
CA ARG A 334 -11.72 -0.32 8.07
C ARG A 334 -10.91 -0.05 6.81
N CYS A 335 -11.49 -0.41 5.67
CA CYS A 335 -11.06 -0.04 4.34
C CYS A 335 -12.16 0.77 3.65
N VAL A 336 -11.78 1.52 2.61
CA VAL A 336 -12.73 2.15 1.69
C VAL A 336 -12.37 1.72 0.28
N VAL A 337 -13.36 1.20 -0.44
CA VAL A 337 -13.25 0.83 -1.85
C VAL A 337 -14.03 1.81 -2.71
N LEU A 338 -13.68 1.91 -3.98
CA LEU A 338 -14.42 2.69 -4.96
C LEU A 338 -15.12 1.75 -5.93
N ILE A 339 -16.45 1.87 -6.01
CA ILE A 339 -17.32 1.02 -6.82
C ILE A 339 -17.78 1.79 -8.06
N ALA A 340 -17.73 1.16 -9.23
CA ALA A 340 -18.22 1.71 -10.47
C ALA A 340 -19.75 1.90 -10.46
N LEU A 341 -20.23 3.10 -10.73
CA LEU A 341 -21.66 3.43 -10.80
C LEU A 341 -22.30 3.10 -12.16
N ARG A 342 -21.45 2.96 -13.18
CA ARG A 342 -21.77 2.59 -14.56
C ARG A 342 -20.57 1.87 -15.18
N ASP A 343 -20.74 1.36 -16.40
CA ASP A 343 -19.59 0.91 -17.18
C ASP A 343 -18.65 2.09 -17.48
N ILE A 344 -17.34 1.86 -17.31
CA ILE A 344 -16.28 2.86 -17.52
C ILE A 344 -15.31 2.30 -18.56
N LYS A 345 -15.17 3.02 -19.66
CA LYS A 345 -14.37 2.63 -20.82
C LYS A 345 -12.90 3.00 -20.62
N GLN A 346 -12.05 2.30 -21.35
CA GLN A 346 -10.65 2.68 -21.52
C GLN A 346 -10.51 4.16 -21.91
N GLY A 347 -9.58 4.85 -21.26
CA GLY A 347 -9.28 6.28 -21.43
C GLY A 347 -10.09 7.20 -20.54
N GLU A 348 -11.16 6.72 -19.89
CA GLU A 348 -11.95 7.56 -18.98
C GLU A 348 -11.24 7.77 -17.63
N GLU A 349 -11.33 9.00 -17.11
CA GLU A 349 -10.91 9.36 -15.75
C GLU A 349 -12.00 8.99 -14.73
N LEU A 350 -11.59 8.54 -13.56
CA LEU A 350 -12.47 8.25 -12.44
C LEU A 350 -12.78 9.53 -11.67
N PHE A 351 -14.06 9.76 -11.43
CA PHE A 351 -14.58 10.85 -10.61
C PHE A 351 -15.52 10.30 -9.56
N SER A 352 -15.36 10.76 -8.33
CA SER A 352 -16.22 10.44 -7.20
C SER A 352 -16.92 11.69 -6.69
N ASN A 353 -17.95 11.52 -5.87
CA ASN A 353 -18.51 12.63 -5.11
C ASN A 353 -17.90 12.66 -3.71
N TYR A 354 -17.26 13.77 -3.34
CA TYR A 354 -16.63 13.93 -2.02
C TYR A 354 -17.62 14.22 -0.90
N TYR A 355 -18.86 14.57 -1.24
CA TYR A 355 -19.86 15.01 -0.28
C TYR A 355 -21.02 14.01 -0.23
N THR A 356 -21.00 13.17 0.81
CA THR A 356 -22.12 12.29 1.16
C THR A 356 -22.90 12.90 2.32
N ILE A 357 -24.23 13.00 2.17
CA ILE A 357 -25.17 13.36 3.22
C ILE A 357 -25.97 12.11 3.58
N VAL A 358 -25.94 11.74 4.85
CA VAL A 358 -26.78 10.69 5.45
C VAL A 358 -27.87 11.37 6.28
N SER A 359 -29.11 10.90 6.16
CA SER A 359 -30.28 11.42 6.91
C SER A 359 -30.65 10.58 8.12
#